data_AF-A0A553FAV7-F1
#
_entry.id   AF-A0A553FAV7-F1
#
_cell.length_a   1.000
_cell.length_b   1.000
_cell.length_c   1.000
_cell.angle_alpha   90.00
_cell.angle_beta   90.00
_cell.angle_gamma   90.00
#
_symmetry.space_group_name_H-M   'P 1'
#
loop_
_entity.id
_entity.type
_entity.pdbx_description
1 polymer ?
#
loop_
_entity_poly.entity_id
_entity_poly.type
_entity_poly.pdbx_seq_one_letter_code
_entity_poly.pdbx_strand_id
1 'polypeptide(L)'
;MERLKQLWNYIKVWRELFSIAVGLLLWSYSPILLRRMDPTAATYDAGVFQVYLFAIIGLFILHGIVRILMKLIWPTPEDYLDNQFAQDFKRIEPWQKLKLSTFIFFAFLFAVVLLARTL
;
A
#
# COMPACT_ATOMS: atom_id res chain seq x y z
N MET A 1 3.01 -5.11 32.55
CA MET A 1 2.33 -5.73 31.39
C MET A 1 1.52 -4.74 30.56
N GLU A 2 0.78 -3.80 31.16
CA GLU A 2 -0.01 -2.79 30.42
C GLU A 2 0.82 -1.85 29.53
N ARG A 3 1.99 -1.36 30.01
CA ARG A 3 2.88 -0.50 29.20
C ARG A 3 3.41 -1.19 27.94
N LEU A 4 3.64 -2.50 27.99
CA LEU A 4 4.05 -3.30 26.83
C LEU A 4 2.91 -3.44 25.82
N LYS A 5 1.67 -3.65 26.29
CA LYS A 5 0.48 -3.65 25.41
C LYS A 5 0.25 -2.29 24.76
N GLN A 6 0.46 -1.19 25.49
CA GLN A 6 0.35 0.16 24.93
C GLN A 6 1.44 0.43 23.88
N LEU A 7 2.70 0.09 24.15
CA LEU A 7 3.80 0.22 23.17
C LEU A 7 3.56 -0.64 21.93
N TRP A 8 3.02 -1.84 22.10
CA TRP A 8 2.69 -2.72 20.97
C TRP A 8 1.54 -2.17 20.13
N ASN A 9 0.53 -1.55 20.75
CA ASN A 9 -0.51 -0.81 20.03
C ASN A 9 0.06 0.39 19.26
N TYR A 10 1.02 1.12 19.84
CA TYR A 10 1.72 2.22 19.15
C TYR A 10 2.52 1.73 17.93
N ILE A 11 3.23 0.60 18.04
CA ILE A 11 3.98 -0.03 16.94
C ILE A 11 3.02 -0.53 15.84
N LYS A 12 1.86 -1.07 16.22
CA LYS A 12 0.85 -1.57 15.27
C LYS A 12 0.29 -0.43 14.41
N VAL A 13 0.01 0.73 15.01
CA VAL A 13 -0.39 1.96 14.29
C VAL A 13 0.73 2.47 13.37
N TRP A 14 1.99 2.36 13.78
CA TRP A 14 3.13 2.77 12.97
C TRP A 14 3.25 2.02 11.63
N ARG A 15 2.88 0.74 11.60
CA ARG A 15 2.91 -0.08 10.36
C ARG A 15 1.81 0.34 9.36
N GLU A 16 0.67 0.83 9.85
CA GLU A 16 -0.41 1.38 9.01
C GLU A 16 -0.01 2.73 8.41
N LEU A 17 0.58 3.60 9.25
CA LEU A 17 1.08 4.90 8.83
C LEU A 17 2.26 4.80 7.87
N PHE A 18 3.00 3.68 7.87
CA PHE A 18 4.12 3.47 6.95
C PHE A 18 3.70 3.58 5.48
N SER A 19 2.54 3.03 5.09
CA SER A 19 2.03 3.13 3.71
C SER A 19 1.81 4.58 3.31
N ILE A 20 1.21 5.37 4.21
CA ILE A 20 0.93 6.79 3.99
C ILE A 20 2.25 7.58 3.94
N ALA A 21 3.16 7.31 4.86
CA ALA A 21 4.47 7.96 4.92
C ALA A 21 5.27 7.69 3.65
N VAL A 22 5.29 6.45 3.14
CA VAL A 22 5.92 6.11 1.86
C VAL A 22 5.27 6.88 0.70
N GLY A 23 3.94 6.96 0.66
CA GLY A 23 3.23 7.75 -0.35
C GLY A 23 3.60 9.24 -0.31
N LEU A 24 3.64 9.84 0.88
CA LEU A 24 4.03 11.24 1.07
C LEU A 24 5.50 11.51 0.74
N LEU A 25 6.40 10.59 1.09
CA LEU A 25 7.80 10.67 0.70
C LEU A 25 7.95 10.59 -0.82
N LEU A 26 7.31 9.62 -1.47
CA LEU A 26 7.31 9.51 -2.93
C LEU A 26 6.75 10.76 -3.59
N TRP A 27 5.70 11.35 -3.04
CA TRP A 27 5.15 12.62 -3.52
C TRP A 27 6.14 13.77 -3.37
N SER A 28 6.79 13.91 -2.22
CA SER A 28 7.79 14.97 -1.97
C SER A 28 9.03 14.83 -2.85
N TYR A 29 9.49 13.59 -3.11
CA TYR A 29 10.61 13.31 -4.00
C TYR A 29 10.20 13.21 -5.48
N SER A 30 8.90 13.22 -5.80
CA SER A 30 8.41 13.05 -7.17
C SER A 30 9.01 14.04 -8.17
N PRO A 31 9.18 15.34 -7.86
CA PRO A 31 9.75 16.28 -8.83
C PRO A 31 11.21 15.97 -9.16
N ILE A 32 11.97 15.49 -8.17
CA ILE A 32 13.38 15.11 -8.33
C ILE A 32 13.49 13.83 -9.17
N LEU A 33 12.61 12.86 -8.91
CA LEU A 33 12.57 11.59 -9.65
C LEU A 33 12.19 11.83 -11.12
N LEU A 34 11.13 12.61 -11.37
CA LEU A 34 10.67 12.94 -12.71
C LEU A 34 11.74 13.71 -13.50
N ARG A 35 12.39 14.70 -12.88
CA ARG A 35 13.45 15.48 -13.53
C ARG A 35 14.73 14.69 -13.83
N ARG A 36 14.99 13.60 -13.10
CA ARG A 36 16.09 12.67 -13.43
C ARG A 36 15.77 11.78 -14.63
N MET A 37 14.50 11.46 -14.85
CA MET A 37 14.06 10.69 -16.01
C MET A 37 13.95 11.54 -17.27
N ASP A 38 13.39 12.75 -17.11
CA ASP A 38 13.30 13.75 -18.17
C ASP A 38 13.80 15.11 -17.65
N PRO A 39 15.03 15.51 -18.01
CA PRO A 39 15.59 16.80 -17.61
C PRO A 39 14.85 18.02 -18.19
N THR A 40 14.05 17.81 -19.24
CA THR A 40 13.30 18.87 -19.94
C THR A 40 11.86 19.02 -19.45
N ALA A 41 11.35 18.05 -18.69
CA ALA A 41 10.04 18.11 -18.07
C ALA A 41 9.95 19.26 -17.05
N ALA A 42 8.86 20.03 -17.09
CA ALA A 42 8.52 20.93 -16.01
C ALA A 42 8.20 20.11 -14.73
N THR A 43 8.18 20.76 -13.56
CA THR A 43 8.10 20.12 -12.23
C THR A 43 7.02 19.04 -12.11
N TYR A 44 5.91 19.19 -12.85
CA TYR A 44 4.79 18.24 -12.92
C TYR A 44 4.29 18.04 -14.35
N ASP A 45 5.21 18.02 -15.33
CA ASP A 45 4.88 17.78 -16.73
C ASP A 45 5.85 16.76 -17.35
N ALA A 46 5.97 15.58 -16.73
CA ALA A 46 6.81 14.49 -17.23
C ALA A 46 6.01 13.49 -18.10
N GLY A 47 4.87 13.91 -18.66
CA GLY A 47 4.02 13.10 -19.52
C GLY A 47 3.54 11.80 -18.87
N VAL A 48 3.61 10.70 -19.62
CA VAL A 48 3.02 9.40 -19.25
C VAL A 48 3.63 8.79 -17.98
N PHE A 49 4.91 9.07 -17.66
CA PHE A 49 5.56 8.51 -16.46
C PHE A 49 5.01 9.08 -15.16
N GLN A 50 4.58 10.34 -15.18
CA GLN A 50 3.98 11.00 -14.04
C GLN A 50 2.66 10.34 -13.61
N VAL A 51 1.86 9.88 -14.58
CA VAL A 51 0.57 9.22 -14.33
C VAL A 51 0.76 7.97 -13.48
N TYR A 52 1.70 7.11 -13.86
CA TYR A 52 1.99 5.89 -13.10
C TYR A 52 2.62 6.18 -11.73
N LEU A 53 3.49 7.18 -11.63
CA LEU A 53 4.09 7.59 -10.35
C LEU A 53 3.01 8.07 -9.37
N PHE A 54 2.09 8.92 -9.81
CA PHE A 54 0.99 9.39 -8.97
C PHE A 54 -0.05 8.32 -8.69
N ALA A 55 -0.29 7.38 -9.60
CA ALA A 55 -1.14 6.23 -9.33
C ALA A 55 -0.57 5.36 -8.20
N ILE A 56 0.75 5.12 -8.20
CA ILE A 56 1.43 4.40 -7.12
C ILE A 56 1.35 5.16 -5.80
N ILE A 57 1.61 6.47 -5.80
CA ILE A 57 1.47 7.34 -4.61
C ILE A 57 0.04 7.25 -4.05
N GLY A 58 -0.96 7.41 -4.92
CA GLY A 58 -2.37 7.31 -4.56
C GLY A 58 -2.73 5.96 -3.97
N LEU A 59 -2.23 4.86 -4.57
CA LEU A 59 -2.44 3.52 -4.04
C LEU A 59 -1.89 3.38 -2.62
N PHE A 60 -0.66 3.85 -2.35
CA PHE A 60 -0.06 3.77 -1.02
C PHE A 60 -0.83 4.57 0.04
N ILE A 61 -1.31 5.76 -0.32
CA ILE A 61 -2.09 6.61 0.59
C ILE A 61 -3.46 5.97 0.86
N LEU A 62 -4.20 5.60 -0.18
CA LEU A 62 -5.53 5.00 -0.06
C LEU A 62 -5.47 3.66 0.68
N HIS A 63 -4.48 2.82 0.38
CA HIS A 63 -4.25 1.58 1.11
C HIS A 63 -4.05 1.82 2.60
N GLY A 64 -3.24 2.82 2.98
CA GLY A 64 -3.03 3.20 4.37
C GLY A 64 -4.33 3.67 5.05
N ILE A 65 -5.11 4.50 4.37
CA ILE A 65 -6.41 4.99 4.87
C ILE A 65 -7.39 3.83 5.07
N VAL A 66 -7.56 2.97 4.06
CA VAL A 66 -8.47 1.81 4.13
C VAL A 66 -8.08 0.90 5.28
N ARG A 67 -6.79 0.67 5.47
CA ARG A 67 -6.31 -0.16 6.57
C ARG A 67 -6.63 0.45 7.95
N ILE A 68 -6.40 1.75 8.14
CA ILE A 68 -6.79 2.44 9.37
C ILE A 68 -8.32 2.33 9.59
N LEU A 69 -9.12 2.52 8.54
CA LEU A 69 -10.56 2.39 8.62
C LEU A 69 -11.01 0.97 8.97
N MET A 70 -10.39 -0.05 8.37
CA MET A 70 -10.66 -1.46 8.70
C MET A 70 -10.42 -1.70 10.20
N LYS A 71 -9.30 -1.26 10.74
CA LYS A 71 -9.02 -1.40 12.17
C LYS A 71 -10.04 -0.70 13.08
N LEU A 72 -10.50 0.48 12.68
CA LEU A 72 -11.45 1.28 13.47
C LEU A 72 -12.87 0.72 13.43
N ILE A 73 -13.34 0.30 12.25
CA ILE A 73 -14.72 -0.12 12.02
C ILE A 73 -14.88 -1.61 12.30
N TRP A 74 -13.92 -2.43 11.87
CA TRP A 74 -13.97 -3.88 11.96
C TRP A 74 -12.57 -4.49 12.18
N PRO A 75 -12.09 -4.54 13.43
CA PRO A 75 -10.73 -5.01 13.74
C PRO A 75 -10.52 -6.51 13.53
N THR A 76 -11.59 -7.31 13.43
CA THR A 76 -11.50 -8.79 13.35
C THR A 76 -10.76 -9.28 12.10
N PRO A 77 -11.07 -8.82 10.86
CA PRO A 77 -10.26 -9.12 9.68
C PRO A 77 -8.79 -8.76 9.83
N GLU A 78 -8.47 -7.62 10.44
CA GLU A 78 -7.09 -7.17 10.60
C GLU A 78 -6.31 -8.04 11.58
N ASP A 79 -6.95 -8.45 12.68
CA ASP A 79 -6.35 -9.39 13.63
C ASP A 79 -6.09 -10.77 13.01
N TYR A 80 -7.01 -11.24 12.16
CA TYR A 80 -6.82 -12.46 11.39
C TYR A 80 -5.61 -12.35 10.44
N LEU A 81 -5.54 -11.26 9.66
CA LEU A 81 -4.44 -11.02 8.72
C LEU A 81 -3.07 -10.95 9.40
N ASP A 82 -3.02 -10.41 10.62
CA ASP A 82 -1.78 -10.26 11.37
C ASP A 82 -1.32 -11.54 12.08
N ASN A 83 -2.25 -12.27 12.70
CA ASN A 83 -1.89 -13.33 13.64
C ASN A 83 -2.06 -14.74 13.06
N GLN A 84 -2.99 -14.94 12.11
CA GLN A 84 -3.46 -16.28 11.72
C GLN A 84 -3.18 -16.57 10.25
N PHE A 85 -3.34 -15.58 9.37
CA PHE A 85 -3.22 -15.74 7.92
C PHE A 85 -1.94 -16.43 7.47
N ALA A 86 -0.79 -16.08 8.06
CA ALA A 86 0.49 -16.68 7.68
C ALA A 86 0.58 -18.19 7.97
N GLN A 87 -0.08 -18.67 9.03
CA GLN A 87 -0.12 -20.10 9.35
C GLN A 87 -1.10 -20.83 8.44
N ASP A 88 -2.28 -20.26 8.22
CA ASP A 88 -3.30 -20.84 7.35
C ASP A 88 -2.82 -20.90 5.89
N PHE A 89 -2.12 -19.87 5.41
CA PHE A 89 -1.52 -19.86 4.08
C PHE A 89 -0.47 -20.96 3.89
N LYS A 90 0.19 -21.41 4.96
CA LYS A 90 1.11 -22.56 4.88
C LYS A 90 0.38 -23.89 4.75
N ARG A 91 -0.82 -24.00 5.36
CA ARG A 91 -1.64 -25.22 5.41
C ARG A 91 -2.42 -25.51 4.13
N ILE A 92 -2.76 -24.49 3.35
CA ILE A 92 -3.51 -24.69 2.09
C ILE A 92 -2.68 -25.42 1.02
N GLU A 93 -3.36 -26.01 0.04
CA GLU A 93 -2.75 -26.76 -1.06
C GLU A 93 -1.93 -25.83 -2.00
N PRO A 94 -0.87 -26.33 -2.66
CA PRO A 94 -0.03 -25.51 -3.54
C PRO A 94 -0.80 -24.74 -4.64
N TRP A 95 -1.81 -25.37 -5.24
CA TRP A 95 -2.62 -24.72 -6.28
C TRP A 95 -3.52 -23.61 -5.72
N GLN A 96 -3.96 -23.71 -4.46
CA GLN A 96 -4.72 -22.66 -3.78
C GLN A 96 -3.83 -21.46 -3.47
N LYS A 97 -2.57 -21.71 -3.07
CA LYS A 97 -1.55 -20.66 -2.90
C LYS A 97 -1.34 -19.91 -4.21
N LEU A 98 -1.17 -20.65 -5.31
CA LEU A 98 -0.98 -20.05 -6.64
C LEU A 98 -2.18 -19.17 -7.01
N LYS A 99 -3.41 -19.68 -6.84
CA LYS A 99 -4.63 -18.93 -7.16
C LYS A 99 -4.74 -17.66 -6.32
N LEU A 100 -4.51 -17.73 -5.00
CA LEU A 100 -4.61 -16.58 -4.10
C LEU A 100 -3.54 -15.53 -4.42
N SER A 101 -2.28 -15.94 -4.59
CA SER A 101 -1.19 -15.02 -4.91
C SER A 101 -1.41 -14.32 -6.25
N THR A 102 -1.83 -15.06 -7.28
CA THR A 102 -2.15 -14.50 -8.59
C THR A 102 -3.33 -13.55 -8.53
N PHE A 103 -4.36 -13.89 -7.75
CA PHE A 103 -5.50 -12.99 -7.52
C PHE A 103 -5.09 -11.67 -6.85
N ILE A 104 -4.29 -11.73 -5.78
CA ILE A 104 -3.77 -10.54 -5.09
C ILE A 104 -2.94 -9.69 -6.05
N PHE A 105 -2.05 -10.31 -6.83
CA PHE A 105 -1.24 -9.62 -7.84
C PHE A 105 -2.11 -8.87 -8.86
N PHE A 106 -3.11 -9.53 -9.45
CA PHE A 106 -4.00 -8.89 -10.41
C PHE A 106 -4.90 -7.83 -9.77
N ALA A 107 -5.32 -8.00 -8.52
CA ALA A 107 -6.08 -6.97 -7.81
C ALA A 107 -5.27 -5.69 -7.60
N PHE A 108 -3.99 -5.81 -7.23
CA PHE A 108 -3.08 -4.66 -7.13
C PHE A 108 -2.80 -4.02 -8.49
N LEU A 109 -2.53 -4.83 -9.53
CA LEU A 109 -2.34 -4.32 -10.88
C LEU A 109 -3.58 -3.56 -11.36
N PHE A 110 -4.77 -4.13 -11.15
CA PHE A 110 -6.03 -3.50 -11.50
C PHE A 110 -6.24 -2.17 -10.76
N ALA A 111 -5.93 -2.11 -9.46
CA ALA A 111 -6.01 -0.88 -8.69
C ALA A 111 -5.08 0.22 -9.23
N VAL A 112 -3.83 -0.12 -9.58
CA VAL A 112 -2.89 0.83 -10.20
C VAL A 112 -3.41 1.32 -11.55
N VAL A 113 -3.90 0.42 -12.41
CA VAL A 113 -4.43 0.79 -13.74
C VAL A 113 -5.66 1.69 -13.61
N LEU A 114 -6.56 1.42 -12.66
CA LEU A 114 -7.72 2.28 -12.41
C LEU A 114 -7.30 3.67 -11.96
N LEU A 115 -6.35 3.78 -11.02
CA LEU A 115 -5.84 5.07 -10.54
C LEU A 115 -5.11 5.83 -11.66
N ALA A 116 -4.31 5.14 -12.47
CA ALA A 116 -3.63 5.73 -13.61
C ALA A 116 -4.61 6.22 -14.70
N ARG A 117 -5.78 5.59 -14.84
CA ARG A 117 -6.82 6.08 -15.77
C ARG A 117 -7.48 7.38 -15.30
N THR A 118 -7.55 7.61 -13.98
CA THR A 118 -8.22 8.77 -13.40
C THR A 118 -7.34 10.02 -13.30
N LEU A 119 -6.02 9.86 -13.43
CA LEU A 119 -5.00 10.90 -13.29
C LEU A 119 -4.55 11.39 -14.67
#